data_AF-A0A9P6CNL1-F1
#
_entry.id   AF-A0A9P6CNL1-F1
#
_cell.length_a   1.000
_cell.length_b   1.000
_cell.length_c   1.000
_cell.angle_alpha   90.00
_cell.angle_beta   90.00
_cell.angle_gamma   90.00
#
_symmetry.space_group_name_H-M   'P 1'
#
loop_
_entity.id
_entity.type
_entity.pdbx_description
1 polymer ?
#
loop_
_entity_poly.entity_id
_entity_poly.type
_entity_poly.pdbx_seq_one_letter_code
_entity_poly.pdbx_strand_id
1 'polypeptide(L)'
;MGNTSFPLLIIGNTADPVTPIAGAIKTSGSFPGSVVLTQDSLGHTSFAAPSNCTLAYVQQYFQNGKLPSPGVICPVTVPLFPGPVEETVKPR
;
A
#
# COMPACT_ATOMS: atom_id res chain seq x y z
N MET A 1 21.74 10.10 -6.19
CA MET A 1 20.30 9.78 -6.08
C MET A 1 19.79 9.33 -7.43
N GLY A 2 18.78 8.46 -7.47
CA GLY A 2 18.31 7.86 -8.71
C GLY A 2 17.38 8.81 -9.46
N ASN A 3 17.75 9.20 -10.68
CA ASN A 3 16.87 9.97 -11.57
C ASN A 3 16.15 8.99 -12.50
N THR A 4 14.83 8.93 -12.43
CA THR A 4 13.99 8.03 -13.23
C THR A 4 13.19 8.83 -14.25
N SER A 5 12.89 8.25 -15.41
CA SER A 5 12.09 8.92 -16.46
C SER A 5 10.65 9.22 -16.00
N PHE A 6 10.14 8.44 -15.03
CA PHE A 6 8.84 8.64 -14.41
C PHE A 6 8.96 8.54 -12.88
N PRO A 7 8.16 9.30 -12.11
CA PRO A 7 8.17 9.21 -10.65
C PRO A 7 7.72 7.84 -10.15
N LEU A 8 8.38 7.29 -9.12
CA LEU A 8 8.07 5.94 -8.63
C LEU A 8 6.90 5.92 -7.62
N LEU A 9 6.03 4.92 -7.76
CA LEU A 9 5.15 4.48 -6.68
C LEU A 9 5.87 3.41 -5.84
N ILE A 10 6.12 3.68 -4.57
CA ILE A 10 6.74 2.74 -3.63
C ILE A 10 5.66 2.30 -2.64
N ILE A 11 5.53 0.99 -2.38
CA ILE A 11 4.54 0.46 -1.44
C ILE A 11 5.27 -0.16 -0.26
N GLY A 12 4.82 0.12 0.96
CA GLY A 12 5.34 -0.48 2.18
C GLY A 12 4.22 -0.82 3.17
N ASN A 13 4.31 -1.98 3.81
CA ASN A 13 3.34 -2.42 4.80
C ASN A 13 3.73 -1.93 6.21
N THR A 14 2.74 -1.61 7.04
CA THR A 14 2.96 -1.13 8.43
C THR A 14 3.71 -2.15 9.30
N ALA A 15 3.49 -3.45 9.10
CA ALA A 15 4.14 -4.53 9.85
C ALA A 15 4.75 -5.61 8.94
N ASP A 16 5.65 -5.21 8.03
CA ASP A 16 6.49 -6.11 7.23
C ASP A 16 7.78 -6.48 8.00
N PRO A 17 8.01 -7.77 8.35
CA PRO A 17 9.21 -8.19 9.07
C PRO A 17 10.45 -8.33 8.18
N VAL A 18 10.29 -8.39 6.85
CA VAL A 18 11.38 -8.61 5.87
C VAL A 18 11.82 -7.28 5.26
N THR A 19 10.88 -6.43 4.88
CA THR A 19 11.12 -5.08 4.33
C THR A 19 10.32 -4.02 5.08
N PRO A 20 10.77 -3.58 6.27
CA PRO A 20 10.02 -2.63 7.09
C PRO A 20 9.72 -1.31 6.38
N ILE A 21 8.60 -0.66 6.73
CA ILE A 21 8.13 0.58 6.09
C ILE A 21 9.17 1.72 6.10
N ALA A 22 10.04 1.77 7.10
CA ALA A 22 11.17 2.71 7.15
C ALA A 22 12.09 2.58 5.92
N GLY A 23 12.24 1.37 5.38
CA GLY A 23 12.96 1.10 4.13
C GLY A 23 12.27 1.69 2.90
N ALA A 24 10.93 1.61 2.83
CA ALA A 24 10.16 2.26 1.76
C ALA A 24 10.32 3.79 1.81
N ILE A 25 10.24 4.38 3.01
CA ILE A 25 10.45 5.83 3.23
C ILE A 25 11.88 6.25 2.83
N LYS A 26 12.89 5.50 3.28
CA LYS A 26 14.30 5.75 2.92
C LYS A 26 14.53 5.65 1.42
N THR A 27 13.91 4.65 0.78
CA THR A 27 13.99 4.47 -0.67
C THR A 27 13.37 5.66 -1.38
N SER A 28 12.17 6.09 -0.99
CA SER A 28 11.51 7.26 -1.57
C SER A 28 12.34 8.54 -1.46
N GLY A 29 13.02 8.75 -0.32
CA GLY A 29 13.97 9.85 -0.15
C GLY A 29 15.16 9.84 -1.12
N SER A 30 15.44 8.70 -1.77
CA SER A 30 16.52 8.56 -2.78
C SER A 30 16.07 8.74 -4.23
N PHE A 31 14.75 8.84 -4.47
CA PHE A 31 14.14 8.96 -5.80
C PHE A 31 13.22 10.20 -5.83
N PRO A 32 13.71 11.35 -6.32
CA PRO A 32 12.93 12.58 -6.39
C PRO A 32 11.58 12.39 -7.10
N GLY A 33 10.52 12.96 -6.55
CA GLY A 33 9.16 12.86 -7.08
C GLY A 33 8.43 11.55 -6.77
N SER A 34 9.11 10.54 -6.22
CA SER A 34 8.45 9.31 -5.77
C SER A 34 7.50 9.56 -4.59
N VAL A 35 6.52 8.68 -4.43
CA VAL A 35 5.59 8.69 -3.29
C VAL A 35 5.52 7.29 -2.67
N VAL A 36 5.45 7.27 -1.34
CA VAL A 36 5.15 6.04 -0.58
C VAL A 36 3.64 5.91 -0.37
N LEU A 37 3.09 4.77 -0.77
CA LEU A 37 1.78 4.30 -0.37
C LEU A 37 1.95 3.33 0.79
N THR A 38 1.32 3.63 1.92
CA THR A 38 1.34 2.75 3.08
C THR A 38 0.17 1.78 3.02
N GLN A 39 0.44 0.48 3.11
CA GLN A 39 -0.62 -0.51 3.35
C GLN A 39 -0.65 -0.85 4.84
N ASP A 40 -1.79 -0.66 5.49
CA ASP A 40 -1.98 -1.05 6.88
C ASP A 40 -2.25 -2.55 6.97
N SER A 41 -1.16 -3.32 7.03
CA SER A 41 -1.18 -4.77 7.03
C SER A 41 0.07 -5.35 7.68
N LEU A 42 -0.10 -6.55 8.22
CA LEU A 42 1.00 -7.42 8.63
C LEU A 42 1.46 -8.34 7.48
N GLY A 43 2.72 -8.75 7.54
CA GLY A 43 3.30 -9.71 6.60
C GLY A 43 4.09 -9.07 5.47
N HIS A 44 4.80 -9.93 4.72
CA HIS A 44 5.69 -9.51 3.64
C HIS A 44 5.02 -9.58 2.27
N THR A 45 5.29 -8.54 1.48
CA THR A 45 4.67 -8.16 0.20
C THR A 45 3.24 -7.63 0.35
N SER A 46 2.93 -6.52 -0.30
CA SER A 46 1.62 -5.87 -0.16
C SER A 46 0.49 -6.66 -0.80
N PHE A 47 0.75 -7.38 -1.90
CA PHE A 47 -0.29 -8.18 -2.57
C PHE A 47 -0.67 -9.46 -1.82
N ALA A 48 0.14 -9.93 -0.87
CA ALA A 48 -0.20 -11.09 -0.06
C ALA A 48 -1.37 -10.81 0.92
N ALA A 49 -1.55 -9.55 1.32
CA ALA A 49 -2.70 -9.10 2.10
C ALA A 49 -3.64 -8.29 1.18
N PRO A 50 -4.81 -8.84 0.78
CA PRO A 50 -5.69 -8.18 -0.18
C PRO A 50 -6.12 -6.78 0.30
N SER A 51 -5.96 -5.77 -0.56
CA SER A 51 -6.46 -4.41 -0.33
C SER A 51 -6.99 -3.82 -1.64
N ASN A 52 -8.28 -3.55 -1.69
CA ASN A 52 -8.92 -2.88 -2.84
C ASN A 52 -8.39 -1.44 -2.99
N CYS A 53 -8.05 -0.78 -1.88
CA CYS A 53 -7.45 0.54 -1.86
C CYS A 53 -6.06 0.53 -2.52
N THR A 54 -5.17 -0.38 -2.11
CA THR A 54 -3.84 -0.50 -2.70
C THR A 54 -3.92 -0.86 -4.18
N LEU A 55 -4.77 -1.82 -4.53
CA LEU A 55 -4.94 -2.25 -5.92
C LEU A 55 -5.42 -1.12 -6.83
N ALA A 56 -6.35 -0.26 -6.36
CA ALA A 56 -6.83 0.88 -7.14
C ALA A 56 -5.71 1.89 -7.46
N TYR A 57 -4.81 2.17 -6.51
CA TYR A 57 -3.66 3.05 -6.77
C TYR A 57 -2.63 2.42 -7.70
N VAL A 58 -2.37 1.12 -7.56
CA VAL A 58 -1.51 0.38 -8.48
C VAL A 58 -2.05 0.48 -9.91
N GLN A 59 -3.36 0.28 -10.10
CA GLN A 59 -4.01 0.41 -11.41
C GLN A 59 -3.88 1.83 -11.97
N GLN A 60 -4.18 2.86 -11.18
CA GLN A 60 -4.04 4.26 -11.61
C GLN A 60 -2.61 4.63 -11.99
N TYR A 61 -1.62 4.11 -11.26
CA TYR A 61 -0.22 4.34 -11.55
C TYR A 61 0.19 3.70 -12.88
N PHE A 62 -0.14 2.43 -13.10
CA PHE A 62 0.25 1.75 -14.34
C PHE A 62 -0.53 2.22 -15.57
N GLN A 63 -1.80 2.62 -15.41
CA GLN A 63 -2.61 3.09 -16.54
C GLN A 63 -2.29 4.54 -16.91
N ASN A 64 -2.12 5.41 -15.92
CA ASN A 64 -2.14 6.86 -16.12
C ASN A 64 -0.89 7.57 -15.59
N GLY A 65 0.04 6.84 -14.96
CA GLY A 65 1.20 7.44 -14.29
C GLY A 65 0.83 8.27 -13.04
N LYS A 66 -0.38 8.09 -12.50
CA LYS A 66 -0.87 8.91 -11.38
C LYS A 66 -0.43 8.34 -10.04
N LEU A 67 0.17 9.20 -9.22
CA LEU A 67 0.55 8.89 -7.84
C LEU A 67 -0.55 9.28 -6.83
N PRO A 68 -0.63 8.59 -5.67
CA PRO A 68 -1.44 9.04 -4.55
C PRO A 68 -0.91 10.36 -3.97
N SER A 69 -1.74 11.07 -3.22
CA SER A 69 -1.25 12.15 -2.36
C SER A 69 -0.27 11.59 -1.32
N PRO A 70 0.76 12.34 -0.90
CA PRO A 70 1.66 11.90 0.14
C PRO A 70 0.93 11.58 1.44
N GLY A 71 1.30 10.46 2.09
CA GLY A 71 0.74 10.04 3.37
C GLY A 71 -0.57 9.24 3.28
N VAL A 72 -0.99 8.81 2.09
CA VAL A 72 -2.13 7.89 1.94
C VAL A 72 -1.81 6.54 2.60
N ILE A 73 -2.77 6.07 3.42
CA ILE A 73 -2.76 4.77 4.08
C ILE A 73 -3.95 3.97 3.57
N CYS A 74 -3.70 2.75 3.09
CA CYS A 74 -4.72 1.83 2.60
C CYS A 74 -4.93 0.67 3.57
N PRO A 75 -6.16 0.42 4.07
CA PRO A 75 -6.44 -0.75 4.89
C PRO A 75 -6.51 -2.02 4.03
N VAL A 76 -6.39 -3.19 4.67
CA VAL A 76 -6.71 -4.48 4.03
C VAL A 76 -8.23 -4.64 3.84
N THR A 77 -8.62 -5.31 2.76
CA THR A 77 -10.02 -5.68 2.50
C THR A 77 -10.49 -6.74 3.49
N VAL A 78 -9.60 -7.66 3.87
CA VAL A 78 -9.88 -8.75 4.82
C VAL A 78 -8.76 -8.83 5.84
N PRO A 79 -9.05 -8.78 7.16
CA PRO A 79 -8.03 -8.94 8.20
C PRO A 79 -7.47 -10.37 8.20
N LEU A 80 -6.18 -10.54 8.57
CA LEU A 80 -5.56 -11.87 8.62
C LEU A 80 -6.24 -12.80 9.63
N PHE A 81 -6.66 -12.23 10.75
CA PHE A 81 -7.46 -12.92 11.77
C PHE A 81 -8.83 -12.24 11.81
N PRO A 82 -9.79 -12.67 10.96
CA PRO A 82 -11.15 -12.19 11.08
C PRO A 82 -11.67 -12.57 12.48
N GLY A 83 -12.22 -11.58 13.19
CA GLY A 83 -12.94 -11.84 14.42
C GLY A 83 -14.19 -12.70 14.16
N PRO A 84 -14.92 -13.07 15.22
CA PRO A 84 -16.27 -13.61 15.04
C PRO A 84 -17.03 -12.70 14.09
N VAL A 85 -17.62 -13.26 13.06
CA VAL A 85 -18.44 -12.51 12.11
C VAL A 85 -19.57 -11.92 12.94
N GLU A 86 -19.51 -10.62 13.24
CA GLU A 86 -20.71 -9.92 13.68
C GLU A 86 -21.56 -9.85 12.42
N GLU A 87 -22.44 -10.84 12.31
CA GLU A 87 -23.35 -11.04 11.21
C GLU A 87 -24.19 -9.76 11.13
N THR A 88 -23.80 -8.80 10.29
CA THR A 88 -24.69 -7.74 9.87
C THR A 88 -25.75 -8.40 9.00
N VAL A 89 -26.68 -9.07 9.68
CA VAL A 89 -27.95 -9.54 9.15
C VAL A 89 -28.62 -8.29 8.62
N LYS A 90 -28.54 -8.08 7.30
CA LYS A 90 -29.41 -7.15 6.61
C LYS A 90 -30.78 -7.83 6.60
N PRO A 91 -31.79 -7.33 7.35
CA PRO A 91 -33.13 -7.89 7.23
C PRO A 91 -33.61 -7.68 5.79
N ARG A 92 -34.20 -8.73 5.23
CA ARG A 92 -34.84 -8.74 3.92
C ARG A 92 -35.97 -7.72 3.87
#